data_AF-A0A819PGC3-F1
#
_entry.id   AF-A0A819PGC3-F1
#
_cell.length_a   1.000
_cell.length_b   1.000
_cell.length_c   1.000
_cell.angle_alpha   90.00
_cell.angle_beta   90.00
_cell.angle_gamma   90.00
#
_symmetry.space_group_name_H-M   'P 1'
#
loop_
_entity.id
_entity.type
_entity.pdbx_description
1 polymer ?
#
loop_
_entity_poly.entity_id
_entity_poly.type
_entity_poly.pdbx_seq_one_letter_code
_entity_poly.pdbx_strand_id
1 'polypeptide(L)'
;MLVWRRFIHTSVPRYLAQSAAASNSASPLSILRKKTGYSLSHCRTALQQFNDNLEQAEAWLHQRAQAEGWSRATKLQSRAASQGLIGIITNTDTAAMVEINCETDFVAKNEKFQQLVSQVANSLLLNQQEKTKDKV
;
A
#
# COMPACT_ATOMS: atom_id res chain seq x y z
N MET A 1 -61.31 43.54 -12.01
CA MET A 1 -60.91 43.50 -10.59
C MET A 1 -61.21 42.11 -10.05
N LEU A 2 -60.29 41.13 -10.15
CA LEU A 2 -60.42 39.82 -9.48
C LEU A 2 -59.05 39.08 -9.44
N VAL A 3 -58.38 39.35 -8.33
CA VAL A 3 -57.35 38.64 -7.55
C VAL A 3 -56.73 37.36 -8.14
N TRP A 4 -55.44 37.48 -8.47
CA TRP A 4 -54.48 36.38 -8.58
C TRP A 4 -54.27 35.74 -7.20
N ARG A 5 -54.69 34.49 -7.00
CA ARG A 5 -54.38 33.71 -5.78
C ARG A 5 -52.96 33.13 -5.90
N ARG A 6 -51.99 33.80 -5.28
CA ARG A 6 -50.69 33.22 -4.93
C ARG A 6 -50.92 32.09 -3.91
N PHE A 7 -50.66 30.85 -4.31
CA PHE A 7 -50.49 29.75 -3.37
C PHE A 7 -49.18 29.95 -2.61
N ILE A 8 -49.29 30.32 -1.33
CA ILE A 8 -48.21 30.30 -0.34
C ILE A 8 -48.61 29.24 0.68
N HIS A 9 -48.01 28.05 0.63
CA HIS A 9 -48.14 27.00 1.65
C HIS A 9 -47.10 25.90 1.32
N THR A 10 -46.20 25.44 2.16
CA THR A 10 -45.83 25.70 3.55
C THR A 10 -44.38 25.29 3.68
N SER A 11 -43.57 26.08 4.38
CA SER A 11 -42.23 25.70 4.81
C SER A 11 -42.30 24.44 5.67
N VAL A 12 -41.94 23.29 5.08
CA VAL A 12 -41.66 22.09 5.87
C VAL A 12 -40.48 22.43 6.78
N PRO A 13 -40.60 22.30 8.11
CA PRO A 13 -39.45 22.41 8.98
C PRO A 13 -38.54 21.25 8.61
N ARG A 14 -37.40 21.56 7.98
CA ARG A 14 -36.31 20.62 7.79
C ARG A 14 -35.82 20.28 9.19
N TYR A 15 -36.38 19.22 9.77
CA TYR A 15 -35.89 18.62 10.99
C TYR A 15 -34.41 18.38 10.79
N LEU A 16 -33.58 19.16 11.50
CA LEU A 16 -32.18 18.89 11.66
C LEU A 16 -32.09 17.54 12.35
N ALA A 17 -31.96 16.47 11.57
CA ALA A 17 -31.46 15.21 12.08
C ALA A 17 -30.14 15.56 12.76
N GLN A 18 -30.12 15.41 14.08
CA GLN A 18 -28.99 15.63 14.95
C GLN A 18 -27.76 14.97 14.31
N SER A 19 -26.85 15.77 13.76
CA SER A 19 -25.54 15.27 13.33
C SER A 19 -24.85 14.79 14.59
N ALA A 20 -24.75 13.48 14.77
CA ALA A 20 -23.97 12.87 15.83
C ALA A 20 -22.57 13.49 15.84
N ALA A 21 -22.11 13.82 17.04
CA ALA A 21 -20.89 14.56 17.30
C ALA A 21 -19.68 13.93 16.59
N ALA A 22 -18.85 14.78 15.97
CA ALA A 22 -17.49 14.42 15.62
C ALA A 22 -16.71 14.18 16.92
N SER A 23 -16.62 12.93 17.35
CA SER A 23 -15.63 12.53 18.34
C SER A 23 -14.26 12.81 17.74
N ASN A 24 -13.37 13.48 18.48
CA ASN A 24 -11.96 13.70 18.11
C ASN A 24 -11.14 12.38 18.04
N SER A 25 -11.79 11.23 17.89
CA SER A 25 -11.16 9.95 17.62
C SER A 25 -10.93 9.81 16.11
N ALA A 26 -9.68 9.51 15.74
CA ALA A 26 -9.36 9.19 14.35
C ALA A 26 -10.21 8.00 13.88
N SER A 27 -10.78 8.10 12.68
CA SER A 27 -11.58 6.99 12.13
C SER A 27 -10.74 5.71 12.02
N PRO A 28 -11.33 4.51 12.21
CA PRO A 28 -10.63 3.24 12.04
C PRO A 28 -9.90 3.15 10.69
N LEU A 29 -10.51 3.72 9.65
CA LEU A 29 -9.92 3.85 8.32
C LEU A 29 -8.64 4.70 8.31
N SER A 30 -8.63 5.84 9.00
CA SER A 30 -7.44 6.68 9.12
C SER A 30 -6.33 5.97 9.88
N ILE A 31 -6.67 5.25 10.96
CA ILE A 31 -5.71 4.51 11.78
C ILE A 31 -5.06 3.41 10.94
N LEU A 32 -5.87 2.57 10.29
CA LEU A 32 -5.41 1.45 9.48
C LEU A 32 -4.54 1.92 8.31
N ARG A 33 -4.92 3.01 7.63
CA ARG A 33 -4.14 3.57 6.51
C ARG A 33 -2.80 4.14 6.98
N LYS A 34 -2.76 4.87 8.10
CA LYS A 34 -1.50 5.42 8.64
C LYS A 34 -0.55 4.30 9.08
N LYS A 35 -1.08 3.24 9.67
CA LYS A 35 -0.30 2.08 10.13
C LYS A 35 0.29 1.28 8.97
N THR A 36 -0.53 0.98 7.96
CA THR A 36 -0.16 0.00 6.93
C THR A 36 0.33 0.63 5.60
N GLY A 37 -0.12 1.84 5.28
CA GLY A 37 0.20 2.52 4.02
C GLY A 37 -0.52 1.97 2.78
N TYR A 38 -1.44 1.00 2.91
CA TYR A 38 -2.24 0.51 1.77
C TYR A 38 -3.20 1.58 1.24
N SER A 39 -3.72 1.35 0.02
CA SER A 39 -4.66 2.27 -0.61
C SER A 39 -5.94 2.43 0.23
N LEU A 40 -6.58 3.59 0.11
CA LEU A 40 -7.78 3.89 0.89
C LEU A 40 -8.95 2.96 0.54
N SER A 41 -9.03 2.46 -0.69
CA SER A 41 -10.04 1.47 -1.09
C SER A 41 -9.81 0.13 -0.41
N HIS A 42 -8.57 -0.38 -0.40
CA HIS A 42 -8.27 -1.65 0.26
C HIS A 42 -8.52 -1.57 1.76
N CYS A 43 -8.14 -0.48 2.44
CA CYS A 43 -8.42 -0.32 3.87
C CYS A 43 -9.92 -0.26 4.17
N ARG A 44 -10.74 0.38 3.31
CA ARG A 44 -12.21 0.37 3.48
C ARG A 44 -12.80 -1.02 3.31
N THR A 45 -12.40 -1.75 2.27
CA THR A 45 -12.88 -3.12 2.03
C THR A 45 -12.50 -4.05 3.17
N ALA A 46 -11.26 -3.95 3.68
CA ALA A 46 -10.81 -4.74 4.81
C ALA A 46 -11.67 -4.48 6.06
N LEU A 47 -11.89 -3.20 6.41
CA LEU A 47 -12.71 -2.84 7.56
C LEU A 47 -14.16 -3.28 7.42
N GLN A 48 -14.76 -3.16 6.23
CA GLN A 48 -16.11 -3.64 5.95
C GLN A 48 -16.23 -5.16 6.13
N GLN A 49 -15.20 -5.92 5.76
CA GLN A 49 -15.22 -7.38 5.83
C GLN A 49 -15.10 -7.89 7.28
N PHE A 50 -14.45 -7.15 8.17
CA PHE A 50 -14.20 -7.55 9.56
C PHE A 50 -14.92 -6.66 10.59
N ASN A 51 -16.00 -5.97 10.19
CA ASN A 51 -16.81 -5.12 11.07
C ASN A 51 -15.97 -4.13 11.89
N ASP A 52 -15.09 -3.39 11.21
CA ASP A 52 -14.15 -2.42 11.80
C ASP A 52 -13.09 -2.99 12.77
N ASN A 53 -12.89 -4.32 12.80
CA ASN A 53 -11.79 -4.93 13.54
C ASN A 53 -10.43 -4.64 12.86
N LEU A 54 -9.59 -3.84 13.51
CA LEU A 54 -8.31 -3.38 12.97
C LEU A 54 -7.29 -4.50 12.77
N GLU A 55 -7.18 -5.45 13.71
CA GLU A 55 -6.16 -6.51 13.64
C GLU A 55 -6.47 -7.50 12.52
N GLN A 56 -7.74 -7.92 12.42
CA GLN A 56 -8.18 -8.81 11.35
C GLN A 56 -8.10 -8.13 9.98
N ALA A 57 -8.45 -6.85 9.89
CA ALA A 57 -8.32 -6.07 8.67
C ALA A 57 -6.85 -5.93 8.23
N GLU A 58 -5.93 -5.69 9.15
CA GLU A 58 -4.50 -5.63 8.87
C GLU A 58 -3.95 -6.97 8.38
N ALA A 59 -4.23 -8.06 9.09
CA ALA A 59 -3.81 -9.40 8.69
C ALA A 59 -4.33 -9.76 7.28
N TRP A 60 -5.59 -9.44 7.00
CA TRP A 60 -6.18 -9.66 5.69
C TRP A 60 -5.51 -8.81 4.60
N LEU A 61 -5.17 -7.54 4.87
CA LEU A 61 -4.45 -6.68 3.94
C LEU A 61 -3.08 -7.26 3.58
N HIS A 62 -2.33 -7.78 4.55
CA HIS A 62 -1.03 -8.41 4.32
C HIS A 62 -1.16 -9.67 3.44
N GLN A 63 -2.13 -10.53 3.71
CA GLN A 63 -2.37 -11.72 2.89
C GLN A 63 -2.77 -11.35 1.45
N ARG A 64 -3.66 -10.36 1.30
CA ARG A 64 -4.07 -9.83 -0.01
C ARG A 64 -2.93 -9.20 -0.79
N ALA A 65 -2.03 -8.49 -0.12
CA ALA A 65 -0.93 -7.78 -0.76
C ALA A 65 -0.04 -8.71 -1.59
N GLN A 66 0.20 -9.93 -1.11
CA GLN A 66 0.98 -10.92 -1.84
C GLN A 66 0.28 -11.36 -3.14
N ALA A 67 -0.97 -11.80 -3.05
CA ALA A 67 -1.74 -12.25 -4.21
C ALA A 67 -1.93 -11.14 -5.26
N GLU A 68 -2.26 -9.92 -4.82
CA GLU A 68 -2.38 -8.78 -5.71
C GLU A 68 -1.04 -8.37 -6.31
N GLY A 69 0.04 -8.48 -5.55
CA GLY A 69 1.41 -8.23 -6.02
C GLY A 69 1.76 -9.09 -7.22
N TRP A 70 1.51 -10.40 -7.14
CA TRP A 70 1.73 -11.33 -8.25
C TRP A 70 0.89 -10.96 -9.48
N SER A 71 -0.41 -10.71 -9.30
CA SER A 71 -1.29 -10.32 -10.41
C SER A 71 -0.84 -9.03 -11.11
N ARG A 72 -0.40 -8.03 -10.33
CA ARG A 72 0.11 -6.76 -10.87
C ARG A 72 1.44 -6.96 -11.59
N ALA A 73 2.36 -7.74 -11.04
CA ALA A 73 3.64 -8.04 -11.68
C ALA A 73 3.43 -8.65 -13.08
N THR A 74 2.55 -9.65 -13.21
CA THR A 74 2.22 -10.26 -14.50
C THR A 74 1.61 -9.25 -15.48
N LYS A 75 0.76 -8.32 -15.02
CA LYS A 75 0.16 -7.29 -15.89
C LYS A 75 1.17 -6.24 -16.36
N LEU A 76 2.22 -5.99 -15.57
CA LEU A 76 3.21 -4.95 -15.84
C LEU A 76 4.45 -5.48 -16.58
N GLN A 77 4.62 -6.80 -16.69
CA GLN A 77 5.83 -7.46 -17.22
C GLN A 77 6.25 -7.01 -18.63
N SER A 78 5.31 -6.56 -19.48
CA SER A 78 5.59 -6.16 -20.86
C SER A 78 6.04 -4.70 -20.98
N ARG A 79 6.06 -3.94 -19.87
CA ARG A 79 6.48 -2.54 -19.87
C ARG A 79 8.00 -2.44 -19.83
N ALA A 80 8.55 -1.44 -20.51
CA ALA A 80 9.98 -1.19 -20.50
C ALA A 80 10.43 -0.62 -19.14
N ALA A 81 11.42 -1.25 -18.52
CA ALA A 81 12.05 -0.80 -17.28
C ALA A 81 13.53 -0.51 -17.54
N SER A 82 13.85 0.70 -17.98
CA SER A 82 15.22 1.12 -18.32
C SER A 82 15.92 1.93 -17.22
N GLN A 83 15.23 2.23 -16.13
CA GLN A 83 15.80 2.86 -14.93
C GLN A 83 16.04 1.80 -13.86
N GLY A 84 16.70 2.12 -12.75
CA GLY A 84 16.95 1.15 -11.69
C GLY A 84 18.10 1.52 -10.78
N LEU A 85 18.57 0.52 -10.03
CA LEU A 85 19.77 0.62 -9.20
C LEU A 85 20.64 -0.62 -9.37
N ILE A 86 21.95 -0.40 -9.25
CA ILE A 86 22.94 -1.47 -9.07
C ILE A 86 23.27 -1.53 -7.58
N GLY A 87 23.01 -2.67 -6.96
CA GLY A 87 23.39 -2.97 -5.58
C GLY A 87 24.65 -3.82 -5.56
N ILE A 88 25.66 -3.38 -4.81
CA ILE A 88 26.90 -4.12 -4.61
C ILE A 88 27.09 -4.33 -3.11
N ILE A 89 27.34 -5.57 -2.70
CA ILE A 89 27.69 -5.91 -1.34
C ILE A 89 28.92 -6.82 -1.34
N THR A 90 29.80 -6.60 -0.36
CA THR A 90 31.04 -7.35 -0.22
C THR A 90 31.16 -7.87 1.21
N ASN A 91 31.83 -9.01 1.34
CA ASN A 91 32.41 -9.55 2.56
C ASN A 91 33.92 -9.79 2.31
N THR A 92 34.65 -10.35 3.26
CA THR A 92 36.11 -10.53 3.21
C THR A 92 36.60 -11.14 1.89
N ASP A 93 35.97 -12.22 1.43
CA ASP A 93 36.43 -12.98 0.26
C ASP A 93 35.37 -13.09 -0.86
N THR A 94 34.19 -12.50 -0.65
CA THR A 94 33.06 -12.68 -1.57
C THR A 94 32.35 -11.36 -1.84
N ALA A 95 31.85 -11.21 -3.07
CA ALA A 95 31.07 -10.06 -3.48
C ALA A 95 29.83 -10.52 -4.24
N ALA A 96 28.73 -9.79 -4.08
CA ALA A 96 27.52 -9.96 -4.86
C ALA A 96 27.13 -8.61 -5.48
N MET A 97 26.75 -8.66 -6.76
CA MET A 97 26.26 -7.51 -7.51
C MET A 97 24.92 -7.86 -8.13
N VAL A 98 23.96 -6.94 -8.03
CA VAL A 98 22.62 -7.07 -8.60
C VAL A 98 22.25 -5.81 -9.33
N GLU A 99 21.63 -5.95 -10.49
CA GLU A 99 20.92 -4.88 -11.18
C GLU A 99 19.43 -5.14 -11.02
N ILE A 100 18.70 -4.16 -10.46
CA ILE A 100 17.24 -4.23 -10.37
C ILE A 100 16.66 -3.00 -11.05
N ASN A 101 15.91 -3.25 -12.12
CA ASN A 101 15.32 -2.20 -12.94
C ASN A 101 13.89 -1.83 -12.49
N CYS A 102 13.49 -0.60 -12.82
CA CYS A 102 12.15 -0.04 -12.66
C CYS A 102 11.81 0.91 -13.82
N GLU A 103 10.54 1.29 -13.94
CA GLU A 103 10.07 2.14 -15.04
C GLU A 103 10.62 3.58 -14.95
N THR A 104 10.72 4.15 -13.74
CA THR A 104 11.09 5.56 -13.54
C THR A 104 12.13 5.74 -12.43
N ASP A 105 12.88 6.84 -12.49
CA ASP A 105 13.91 7.18 -11.50
C ASP A 105 13.33 7.58 -10.13
N PHE A 106 12.10 8.07 -10.08
CA PHE A 106 11.37 8.32 -8.83
C PHE A 106 11.18 7.03 -8.01
N VAL A 107 10.96 5.90 -8.68
CA VAL A 107 10.87 4.59 -8.02
C VAL A 107 12.24 4.17 -7.52
N ALA A 108 13.29 4.32 -8.32
CA ALA A 108 14.67 3.97 -7.94
C ALA A 108 15.11 4.74 -6.67
N LYS A 109 14.72 6.01 -6.54
CA LYS A 109 15.05 6.85 -5.38
C LYS A 109 14.23 6.54 -4.12
N ASN A 110 13.17 5.72 -4.20
CA ASN A 110 12.33 5.40 -3.05
C ASN A 110 13.03 4.45 -2.06
N GLU A 111 12.91 4.73 -0.76
CA GLU A 111 13.51 3.90 0.29
C GLU A 111 13.10 2.42 0.23
N LYS A 112 11.83 2.12 -0.07
CA LYS A 112 11.37 0.73 -0.17
C LYS A 112 12.03 -0.02 -1.33
N PHE A 113 12.32 0.67 -2.44
CA PHE A 113 13.03 0.09 -3.57
C PHE A 113 14.50 -0.13 -3.24
N GLN A 114 15.15 0.82 -2.58
CA GLN A 114 16.53 0.66 -2.11
C GLN A 114 16.67 -0.50 -1.11
N GLN A 115 15.69 -0.66 -0.21
CA GLN A 115 15.61 -1.79 0.72
C GLN A 115 15.47 -3.12 -0.02
N LEU A 116 14.62 -3.20 -1.05
CA LEU A 116 14.51 -4.40 -1.90
C LEU A 116 15.85 -4.76 -2.54
N VAL A 117 16.54 -3.81 -3.16
CA VAL A 117 17.86 -4.03 -3.78
C VAL A 117 18.86 -4.58 -2.75
N SER A 118 18.89 -3.97 -1.56
CA SER A 118 19.74 -4.40 -0.47
C SER A 118 19.40 -5.81 0.02
N GLN A 119 18.12 -6.14 0.16
CA GLN A 119 17.67 -7.47 0.59
C GLN A 119 18.06 -8.56 -0.41
N VAL A 120 17.90 -8.30 -1.71
CA VAL A 120 18.28 -9.23 -2.77
C VAL A 120 19.79 -9.43 -2.78
N ALA A 121 20.58 -8.35 -2.74
CA ALA A 121 22.04 -8.42 -2.72
C ALA A 121 22.56 -9.21 -1.50
N ASN A 122 22.02 -8.94 -0.30
CA ASN A 122 22.35 -9.67 0.92
C ASN A 122 22.03 -11.16 0.80
N SER A 123 20.84 -11.49 0.29
CA SER A 123 20.40 -12.89 0.14
C SER A 123 21.32 -13.68 -0.79
N LEU A 124 21.80 -13.06 -1.87
CA LEU A 124 22.77 -13.70 -2.77
C LEU A 124 24.12 -13.94 -2.09
N LEU A 125 24.62 -12.98 -1.32
CA LEU A 125 25.89 -13.11 -0.61
C LEU A 125 25.83 -14.22 0.44
N LEU A 126 24.73 -14.31 1.21
CA LEU A 126 24.51 -15.36 2.21
C LEU A 126 24.43 -16.76 1.58
N ASN A 127 23.68 -16.91 0.49
CA ASN A 127 23.54 -18.19 -0.21
C ASN A 127 24.88 -18.72 -0.78
N GLN A 128 25.84 -17.84 -1.10
CA GLN A 128 27.18 -18.25 -1.53
C GLN A 128 28.06 -18.74 -0.36
N GLN A 129 27.83 -18.25 0.85
CA GLN A 129 28.56 -18.70 2.04
C GLN A 129 28.20 -20.13 2.42
N GLU A 130 26.94 -20.54 2.24
CA GLU A 130 26.51 -21.93 2.46
C GLU A 130 27.20 -22.89 1.48
N LYS A 131 27.20 -22.55 0.19
CA LYS A 131 27.85 -23.38 -0.85
C LYS A 131 29.36 -23.54 -0.68
N THR A 132 30.01 -22.55 -0.07
CA THR A 132 31.46 -22.60 0.18
C THR A 132 31.78 -23.47 1.41
N LYS A 133 30.88 -23.52 2.40
CA LYS A 133 31.05 -24.37 3.60
C LYS A 133 30.83 -25.86 3.32
N ASP A 134 29.93 -26.20 2.39
CA ASP A 134 29.67 -27.60 2.02
C ASP A 134 30.76 -28.23 1.11
N LYS A 135 31.72 -27.43 0.65
CA LYS A 135 32.81 -27.87 -0.24
C LYS A 135 34.17 -27.99 0.46
N VAL A 136 34.23 -27.79 1.77
CA VAL A 136 35.45 -27.94 2.60
C VAL A 136 35.33 -29.16 3.48
#